data_AF-A0A524FKB9-F1
#
_entry.id   AF-A0A524FKB9-F1
#
_cell.length_a   1.000
_cell.length_b   1.000
_cell.length_c   1.000
_cell.angle_alpha   90.00
_cell.angle_beta   90.00
_cell.angle_gamma   90.00
#
_symmetry.space_group_name_H-M   'P 1'
#
loop_
_entity.id
_entity.type
_entity.pdbx_description
1 polymer ?
#
loop_
_entity_poly.entity_id
_entity_poly.type
_entity_poly.pdbx_seq_one_letter_code
_entity_poly.pdbx_strand_id
1 'polypeptide(L)'
;MQNKEEKKVNPLGRQDPEFKFDIGTAIFIGIGVLISWINMLLILNYQLQNVPSITKIMAYLSIIFTIIIPGVIIGIKNRFWGYGYILGFSIAGIPFLIMVDLFIGGYTFVTALFIFIIMWLIFWKVWRSISKINTSSENKT
;
A
#
# COMPACT_ATOMS: atom_id res chain seq x y z
N MET A 1 -20.69 -32.60 -17.28
CA MET A 1 -20.34 -31.37 -18.03
C MET A 1 -19.50 -30.49 -17.12
N GLN A 2 -18.17 -30.54 -17.24
CA GLN A 2 -17.26 -29.68 -16.46
C GLN A 2 -17.04 -28.39 -17.23
N ASN A 3 -17.43 -27.27 -16.61
CA ASN A 3 -17.25 -25.93 -17.10
C ASN A 3 -15.74 -25.60 -17.06
N LYS A 4 -15.08 -25.61 -18.22
CA LYS A 4 -13.69 -25.16 -18.35
C LYS A 4 -13.71 -23.64 -18.29
N GLU A 5 -13.43 -23.08 -17.12
CA GLU A 5 -13.12 -21.66 -17.00
C GLU A 5 -11.95 -21.34 -17.94
N GLU A 6 -12.22 -20.53 -18.97
CA GLU A 6 -11.21 -20.00 -19.88
C GLU A 6 -10.24 -19.12 -19.09
N LYS A 7 -9.11 -19.71 -18.70
CA LYS A 7 -7.99 -19.00 -18.11
C LYS A 7 -7.53 -17.93 -19.10
N LYS A 8 -7.71 -16.65 -18.76
CA LYS A 8 -7.19 -15.52 -19.53
C LYS A 8 -5.67 -15.60 -19.58
N VAL A 9 -5.14 -16.21 -20.64
CA VAL A 9 -3.71 -16.28 -20.92
C VAL A 9 -3.29 -14.91 -21.48
N ASN A 10 -2.40 -14.22 -20.76
CA ASN A 10 -1.76 -13.01 -21.27
C ASN A 10 -0.96 -13.33 -22.56
N PRO A 11 -0.69 -12.37 -23.46
CA PRO A 11 0.06 -12.59 -24.71
C PRO A 11 1.52 -13.06 -24.51
N LEU A 12 1.95 -13.28 -23.26
CA LEU A 12 3.27 -13.75 -22.84
C LEU A 12 3.25 -15.18 -22.26
N GLY A 13 2.12 -15.88 -22.26
CA GLY A 13 2.03 -17.30 -21.87
C GLY A 13 2.19 -17.62 -20.38
N ARG A 14 2.45 -16.63 -19.51
CA ARG A 14 2.47 -16.79 -18.04
C ARG A 14 1.20 -16.24 -17.41
N GLN A 15 0.68 -16.97 -16.41
CA GLN A 15 -0.40 -16.50 -15.54
C GLN A 15 0.12 -15.27 -14.79
N ASP A 16 -0.52 -14.11 -15.00
CA ASP A 16 -0.38 -13.03 -14.03
C ASP A 16 -0.77 -13.62 -12.66
N PRO A 17 0.03 -13.48 -11.61
CA PRO A 17 -0.40 -13.98 -10.31
C PRO A 17 -1.64 -13.18 -9.95
N GLU A 18 -2.80 -13.82 -10.01
CA GLU A 18 -4.07 -13.25 -9.53
C GLU A 18 -3.84 -12.71 -8.13
N PHE A 19 -4.49 -11.60 -7.80
CA PHE A 19 -4.44 -11.04 -6.46
C PHE A 19 -5.02 -12.08 -5.49
N LYS A 20 -4.16 -12.83 -4.80
CA LYS A 20 -4.56 -13.81 -3.79
C LYS A 20 -4.52 -13.12 -2.45
N PHE A 21 -5.69 -12.80 -1.92
CA PHE A 21 -5.82 -12.29 -0.56
C PHE A 21 -5.45 -13.42 0.40
N ASP A 22 -4.20 -13.42 0.85
CA ASP A 22 -3.66 -14.42 1.78
C ASP A 22 -3.74 -13.92 3.23
N ILE A 23 -3.51 -14.83 4.18
CA ILE A 23 -3.52 -14.50 5.61
C ILE A 23 -2.51 -13.39 5.93
N GLY A 24 -1.38 -13.35 5.22
CA GLY A 24 -0.36 -12.32 5.39
C GLY A 24 -0.87 -10.94 4.98
N THR A 25 -1.59 -10.83 3.87
CA THR A 25 -2.22 -9.58 3.43
C THR A 25 -3.19 -9.06 4.49
N ALA A 26 -4.01 -9.94 5.08
CA ALA A 26 -4.91 -9.56 6.17
C ALA A 26 -4.15 -9.07 7.42
N ILE A 27 -3.07 -9.74 7.81
CA ILE A 27 -2.21 -9.33 8.93
C ILE A 27 -1.61 -7.94 8.67
N PHE A 28 -1.07 -7.72 7.48
CA PHE A 28 -0.47 -6.43 7.14
C PHE A 28 -1.49 -5.31 7.00
N ILE A 29 -2.74 -5.59 6.59
CA ILE A 29 -3.86 -4.64 6.70
C ILE A 29 -4.07 -4.24 8.16
N GLY A 30 -4.17 -5.22 9.07
CA GLY A 30 -4.33 -4.93 10.50
C GLY A 30 -3.19 -4.08 11.07
N ILE A 31 -1.94 -4.42 10.73
CA ILE A 31 -0.75 -3.64 11.13
C ILE A 31 -0.82 -2.22 10.56
N GLY A 32 -1.19 -2.08 9.28
CA GLY A 32 -1.34 -0.78 8.63
C GLY A 32 -2.40 0.09 9.30
N VAL A 33 -3.54 -0.49 9.67
CA VAL A 33 -4.60 0.20 10.40
C VAL A 33 -4.11 0.71 11.75
N LEU A 34 -3.46 -0.15 12.54
CA LEU A 34 -2.96 0.22 13.87
C LEU A 34 -1.90 1.32 13.81
N ILE A 35 -0.92 1.18 12.91
CA ILE A 35 0.16 2.17 12.76
C ILE A 35 -0.40 3.50 12.26
N SER A 36 -1.33 3.47 11.30
CA SER A 36 -2.01 4.67 10.82
C SER A 36 -2.76 5.39 11.93
N TRP A 37 -3.52 4.65 12.73
CA TRP A 37 -4.27 5.20 13.85
C TRP A 37 -3.35 5.87 14.88
N ILE A 38 -2.27 5.20 15.27
CA ILE A 38 -1.27 5.75 16.20
C ILE A 38 -0.63 7.02 15.61
N ASN A 39 -0.26 7.01 14.33
CA ASN A 39 0.35 8.16 13.68
C ASN A 39 -0.60 9.38 13.67
N MET A 40 -1.87 9.18 13.29
CA MET A 40 -2.88 10.23 13.31
C MET A 40 -3.15 10.78 14.73
N LEU A 41 -3.18 9.92 15.76
CA LEU A 41 -3.29 10.36 17.15
C LEU A 41 -2.09 11.21 17.59
N LEU A 42 -0.87 10.87 17.16
CA LEU A 42 0.31 11.68 17.45
C LEU A 42 0.21 13.06 16.79
N ILE A 43 -0.23 13.12 15.54
CA ILE A 43 -0.45 14.39 14.83
C ILE A 43 -1.50 15.24 15.56
N LEU A 44 -2.62 14.63 15.95
CA LEU A 44 -3.66 15.32 16.71
C LEU A 44 -3.11 15.90 18.02
N ASN A 45 -2.33 15.12 18.76
CA ASN A 45 -1.70 15.59 20.00
C ASN A 45 -0.76 16.78 19.73
N TYR A 46 0.06 16.72 18.67
CA TYR A 46 0.87 17.87 18.27
C TYR A 46 0.04 19.07 17.82
N GLN A 47 -1.13 18.88 17.22
CA GLN A 47 -1.98 20.01 16.87
C GLN A 47 -2.57 20.71 18.09
N LEU A 48 -3.01 19.93 19.09
CA LEU A 48 -3.61 20.41 20.34
C LEU A 48 -2.59 21.11 21.26
N GLN A 49 -1.31 20.73 21.17
CA GLN A 49 -0.24 21.39 21.91
C GLN A 49 0.23 22.68 21.24
N ASN A 50 0.77 23.60 22.04
CA ASN A 50 1.44 24.83 21.58
C ASN A 50 2.85 24.54 21.03
N VAL A 51 2.97 23.57 20.13
CA VAL A 51 4.23 23.26 19.44
C VAL A 51 4.42 24.16 18.21
N PRO A 52 5.68 24.43 17.81
CA PRO A 52 5.99 25.23 16.63
C PRO A 52 5.34 24.71 15.35
N SER A 53 4.97 25.62 14.43
CA SER A 53 4.33 25.27 13.16
C SER A 53 5.15 24.29 12.31
N ILE A 54 6.49 24.41 12.34
CA ILE A 54 7.39 23.49 11.64
C ILE A 54 7.18 22.04 12.09
N THR A 55 6.98 21.81 13.39
CA THR A 55 6.76 20.47 13.96
C THR A 55 5.43 19.88 13.49
N LYS A 56 4.38 20.72 13.41
CA LYS A 56 3.07 20.28 12.90
C LYS A 56 3.19 19.83 11.43
N ILE A 57 3.91 20.57 10.59
CA ILE A 57 4.18 20.20 9.19
C ILE A 57 4.97 18.89 9.11
N MET A 58 6.02 18.74 9.91
CA MET A 58 6.82 17.51 9.95
C MET A 58 5.99 16.30 10.41
N ALA A 59 5.00 16.50 11.28
CA ALA A 59 4.10 15.44 11.71
C ALA A 59 3.25 14.91 10.54
N TYR A 60 2.73 15.79 9.67
CA TYR A 60 2.04 15.36 8.44
C TYR A 60 2.98 14.66 7.46
N LEU A 61 4.21 15.14 7.32
CA LEU A 61 5.22 14.48 6.48
C LEU A 61 5.57 13.07 6.98
N SER A 62 5.47 12.84 8.30
CA SER A 62 5.71 11.52 8.89
C SER A 62 4.74 10.45 8.36
N ILE A 63 3.50 10.81 7.97
CA ILE A 63 2.55 9.88 7.37
C ILE A 63 3.15 9.27 6.10
N ILE A 64 3.72 10.11 5.23
CA ILE A 64 4.30 9.67 3.96
C ILE A 64 5.44 8.68 4.21
N PHE A 65 6.36 9.01 5.11
CA PHE A 65 7.49 8.11 5.44
C PHE A 65 7.04 6.80 6.10
N THR A 66 6.05 6.88 6.99
CA THR A 66 5.50 5.71 7.68
C THR A 66 4.77 4.78 6.72
N ILE A 67 4.22 5.29 5.61
CA ILE A 67 3.61 4.46 4.57
C ILE A 67 4.69 3.89 3.63
N ILE A 68 5.54 4.75 3.07
CA ILE A 68 6.46 4.37 1.98
C ILE A 68 7.54 3.41 2.46
N ILE A 69 8.25 3.73 3.54
CA ILE A 69 9.43 2.95 3.93
C ILE A 69 9.02 1.51 4.30
N PRO A 70 8.07 1.28 5.23
CA PRO A 70 7.62 -0.07 5.55
C PRO A 70 6.90 -0.72 4.37
N GLY A 71 6.04 0.03 3.65
CA GLY A 71 5.29 -0.49 2.50
C GLY A 71 6.19 -1.03 1.40
N VAL A 72 7.30 -0.34 1.10
CA VAL A 72 8.30 -0.79 0.13
C VAL A 72 9.08 -1.99 0.66
N ILE A 73 9.57 -1.95 1.91
CA ILE A 73 10.33 -3.07 2.51
C ILE A 73 9.50 -4.36 2.51
N ILE A 74 8.25 -4.27 2.96
CA ILE A 74 7.31 -5.39 2.98
C ILE A 74 6.98 -5.81 1.54
N GLY A 75 6.74 -4.84 0.64
CA GLY A 75 6.41 -5.08 -0.76
C GLY A 75 7.50 -5.78 -1.57
N ILE A 76 8.78 -5.53 -1.25
CA ILE A 76 9.91 -6.26 -1.84
C ILE A 76 9.87 -7.75 -1.46
N LYS A 77 9.51 -8.08 -0.21
CA LYS A 77 9.37 -9.47 0.25
C LYS A 77 8.11 -10.12 -0.32
N ASN A 78 6.98 -9.42 -0.24
CA ASN A 78 5.71 -9.84 -0.83
C ASN A 78 4.86 -8.61 -1.18
N ARG A 79 4.63 -8.40 -2.48
CA ARG A 79 3.88 -7.25 -2.99
C ARG A 79 2.49 -7.10 -2.37
N PHE A 80 1.78 -8.21 -2.16
CA PHE A 80 0.41 -8.20 -1.65
C PHE A 80 0.37 -7.82 -0.18
N TRP A 81 1.41 -8.16 0.57
CA TRP A 81 1.59 -7.71 1.96
C TRP A 81 1.88 -6.20 2.02
N GLY A 82 2.73 -5.68 1.12
CA GLY A 82 2.97 -4.24 1.01
C GLY A 82 1.69 -3.47 0.62
N TYR A 83 0.92 -4.02 -0.32
CA TYR A 83 -0.41 -3.49 -0.66
C TYR A 83 -1.37 -3.54 0.52
N GLY A 84 -1.42 -4.66 1.24
CA GLY A 84 -2.23 -4.81 2.44
C GLY A 84 -1.89 -3.75 3.49
N TYR A 85 -0.60 -3.53 3.74
CA TYR A 85 -0.13 -2.49 4.67
C TYR A 85 -0.62 -1.10 4.29
N ILE A 86 -0.45 -0.68 3.04
CA ILE A 86 -0.84 0.65 2.58
C ILE A 86 -2.37 0.81 2.56
N LEU A 87 -3.10 -0.25 2.16
CA LEU A 87 -4.56 -0.25 2.20
C LEU A 87 -5.09 -0.16 3.63
N GLY A 88 -4.49 -0.88 4.57
CA GLY A 88 -4.82 -0.74 5.99
C GLY A 88 -4.61 0.70 6.48
N PHE A 89 -3.54 1.35 6.03
CA PHE A 89 -3.27 2.75 6.34
C PHE A 89 -4.36 3.69 5.85
N SER A 90 -4.80 3.50 4.60
CA SER A 90 -5.89 4.25 3.98
C SER A 90 -7.22 4.00 4.67
N ILE A 91 -7.57 2.73 4.93
CA ILE A 91 -8.82 2.33 5.58
C ILE A 91 -8.96 2.98 6.96
N ALA A 92 -7.89 3.06 7.75
CA ALA A 92 -7.91 3.72 9.05
C ALA A 92 -8.21 5.23 8.98
N GLY A 93 -7.87 5.90 7.87
CA GLY A 93 -8.16 7.32 7.67
C GLY A 93 -9.65 7.63 7.60
N ILE A 94 -10.48 6.70 7.10
CA ILE A 94 -11.93 6.87 6.96
C ILE A 94 -12.63 7.00 8.33
N PRO A 95 -12.51 6.06 9.28
CA PRO A 95 -13.11 6.21 10.60
C PRO A 95 -12.53 7.41 11.35
N PHE A 96 -11.23 7.71 11.19
CA PHE A 96 -10.63 8.89 11.83
C PHE A 96 -11.22 10.21 11.30
N LEU A 97 -11.47 10.27 9.98
CA LEU A 97 -12.12 11.40 9.31
C LEU A 97 -13.53 11.65 9.85
N ILE A 98 -14.28 10.60 10.17
CA ILE A 98 -15.67 10.70 10.63
C ILE A 98 -15.76 10.95 12.13
N MET A 99 -14.87 10.33 12.93
CA MET A 99 -15.02 10.26 14.39
C MET A 99 -14.10 11.20 15.17
N VAL A 100 -12.98 11.63 14.60
CA VAL A 100 -11.91 12.32 15.36
C VAL A 100 -11.54 13.66 14.75
N ASP A 101 -10.99 13.65 13.52
CA ASP A 101 -10.58 14.88 12.84
C ASP A 101 -10.65 14.71 11.31
N LEU A 102 -11.43 15.60 10.69
CA LEU A 102 -11.70 15.61 9.24
C LEU A 102 -10.42 15.77 8.42
N PHE A 103 -9.53 16.68 8.82
CA PHE A 103 -8.35 17.03 8.04
C PHE A 103 -7.27 15.95 8.16
N ILE A 104 -6.98 15.47 9.37
CA ILE A 104 -5.98 14.42 9.58
C ILE A 104 -6.43 13.12 8.90
N GLY A 105 -7.68 12.71 9.13
CA GLY A 105 -8.23 11.48 8.55
C GLY A 105 -8.29 11.54 7.02
N GLY A 106 -8.77 12.65 6.47
CA GLY A 106 -8.85 12.87 5.03
C GLY A 106 -7.49 12.91 4.35
N TYR A 107 -6.54 13.65 4.94
CA TYR A 107 -5.17 13.69 4.44
C TYR A 107 -4.53 12.30 4.43
N THR A 108 -4.69 11.53 5.51
CA THR A 108 -4.15 10.17 5.62
C THR A 108 -4.76 9.23 4.60
N PHE A 109 -6.09 9.25 4.45
CA PHE A 109 -6.81 8.44 3.47
C PHE A 109 -6.33 8.69 2.03
N VAL A 110 -6.33 9.97 1.61
CA VAL A 110 -5.97 10.37 0.24
C VAL A 110 -4.50 10.09 -0.03
N THR A 111 -3.62 10.43 0.92
CA THR A 111 -2.17 10.22 0.79
C THR A 111 -1.83 8.74 0.66
N ALA A 112 -2.41 7.89 1.52
CA ALA A 112 -2.20 6.45 1.46
C ALA A 112 -2.74 5.84 0.16
N LEU A 113 -3.92 6.26 -0.31
CA LEU A 113 -4.49 5.79 -1.55
C LEU A 113 -3.67 6.22 -2.77
N PHE A 114 -3.15 7.45 -2.77
CA PHE A 114 -2.25 7.93 -3.80
C PHE A 114 -0.93 7.15 -3.85
N ILE A 115 -0.31 6.91 -2.68
CA ILE A 115 0.91 6.10 -2.57
C ILE A 115 0.64 4.65 -3.00
N PHE A 116 -0.51 4.09 -2.65
CA PHE A 116 -0.92 2.76 -3.10
C PHE A 116 -0.95 2.66 -4.63
N ILE A 117 -1.55 3.64 -5.31
CA ILE A 117 -1.61 3.68 -6.78
C ILE A 117 -0.20 3.78 -7.36
N ILE A 118 0.66 4.64 -6.83
CA ILE A 118 2.06 4.76 -7.29
C ILE A 118 2.80 3.44 -7.14
N MET A 119 2.74 2.84 -5.94
CA MET A 119 3.33 1.54 -5.65
C MET A 119 2.81 0.47 -6.61
N TRP A 120 1.50 0.42 -6.81
CA TRP A 120 0.86 -0.50 -7.75
C TRP A 120 1.43 -0.37 -9.16
N LEU A 121 1.52 0.86 -9.68
CA LEU A 121 2.06 1.14 -11.01
C LEU A 121 3.55 0.78 -11.13
N ILE A 122 4.36 1.06 -10.12
CA ILE A 122 5.78 0.72 -10.10
C ILE A 122 5.97 -0.80 -10.14
N PHE A 123 5.33 -1.54 -9.23
CA PHE A 123 5.43 -3.00 -9.19
C PHE A 123 4.88 -3.64 -10.47
N TRP A 124 3.82 -3.09 -11.07
CA TRP A 124 3.32 -3.57 -12.35
C TRP A 124 4.32 -3.33 -13.49
N LYS A 125 4.92 -2.15 -13.61
CA LYS A 125 5.94 -1.87 -14.64
C LYS A 125 7.20 -2.71 -14.45
N VAL A 126 7.72 -2.78 -13.24
CA VAL A 126 8.94 -3.55 -12.91
C VAL A 126 8.75 -5.03 -13.19
N TRP A 127 7.59 -5.61 -12.82
CA TRP A 127 7.26 -7.00 -13.13
C TRP A 127 7.22 -7.29 -14.63
N ARG A 128 6.57 -6.42 -15.41
CA ARG A 128 6.56 -6.56 -16.88
C ARG A 128 7.96 -6.49 -17.47
N SER A 129 8.86 -5.71 -16.88
CA SER A 129 10.25 -5.61 -17.34
C SER A 129 11.05 -6.87 -17.02
N ILE A 130 10.96 -7.40 -15.80
CA ILE A 130 11.68 -8.61 -15.37
C ILE A 130 11.17 -9.84 -16.14
N SER A 131 9.85 -9.95 -16.32
CA SER A 131 9.28 -11.08 -17.06
C SER A 131 9.81 -11.16 -18.49
N LYS A 132 10.05 -10.02 -19.17
CA LYS A 132 10.60 -10.00 -20.54
C LYS A 132 12.03 -10.51 -20.62
N ILE A 133 12.83 -10.30 -19.57
CA ILE A 133 14.23 -10.75 -19.52
C ILE A 133 14.28 -12.28 -19.46
N ASN A 134 13.45 -12.90 -18.61
CA ASN A 134 13.43 -14.35 -18.44
C ASN A 134 12.93 -15.10 -19.70
N THR A 135 11.99 -14.54 -20.46
CA THR A 135 11.54 -15.16 -21.72
C THR A 135 12.62 -15.11 -22.81
N SER A 136 13.49 -14.10 -22.80
CA SER A 136 14.55 -13.97 -23.80
C SER A 136 15.76 -14.86 -23.51
N SER A 137 15.96 -15.31 -22.27
CA SER A 137 17.02 -16.28 -21.92
C SER A 137 16.61 -17.72 -22.20
N GLU A 138 15.32 -18.07 -22.07
CA GLU A 138 14.81 -19.42 -22.36
C GLU A 138 14.78 -19.74 -23.88
N ASN A 139 14.62 -18.73 -24.74
CA ASN A 139 14.61 -18.91 -26.21
C ASN A 139 16.01 -18.95 -26.86
N LYS A 140 17.09 -19.01 -26.08
CA LYS A 140 18.48 -19.06 -26.57
C LYS A 140 19.17 -20.42 -26.36
N THR A 141 18.42 -21.44 -25.97
CA THR A 141 18.83 -22.86 -25.90
C THR A 141 17.93 -23.69 -26.77
#